data_AF-A0A7X3UQX3-F1
#
_entry.id   AF-A0A7X3UQX3-F1
#
_cell.length_a   1.000
_cell.length_b   1.000
_cell.length_c   1.000
_cell.angle_alpha   90.00
_cell.angle_beta   90.00
_cell.angle_gamma   90.00
#
_symmetry.space_group_name_H-M   'P 1'
#
loop_
_entity.id
_entity.type
_entity.pdbx_description
1 polymer ?
#
loop_
_entity_poly.entity_id
_entity_poly.type
_entity_poly.pdbx_seq_one_letter_code
_entity_poly.pdbx_strand_id
1 'polypeptide(L)'
;MKLRYMIECELRDFPDSPYFHPIGVWVQGPGPGLDFIIRWLPGFEKAIDDMDSEEAIKARMKESGKTDIPKGFLEYWQSTISPYRGDRLTIKRTTRFDSKEESAEAILKKIAKVKKDMSKVGQPVTRISLPKDGT
;
A
#
# COMPACT_ATOMS: atom_id res chain seq x y z
N MET A 1 5.51 -12.56 14.15
CA MET A 1 5.64 -11.09 14.11
C MET A 1 4.32 -10.44 13.70
N LYS A 2 4.03 -9.19 14.08
CA LYS A 2 2.78 -8.51 13.71
C LYS A 2 3.06 -7.39 12.73
N LEU A 3 2.96 -7.68 11.44
CA LEU A 3 3.10 -6.70 10.36
C LEU A 3 1.81 -5.90 10.23
N ARG A 4 1.94 -4.66 9.76
CA ARG A 4 0.81 -3.83 9.33
C ARG A 4 0.99 -3.46 7.88
N TYR A 5 -0.09 -3.41 7.12
CA TYR A 5 -0.02 -2.97 5.74
C TYR A 5 -1.25 -2.18 5.32
N MET A 6 -1.07 -1.32 4.32
CA MET A 6 -2.16 -0.69 3.57
C MET A 6 -1.89 -0.81 2.08
N ILE A 7 -2.95 -0.81 1.29
CA ILE A 7 -2.87 -0.89 -0.16
C ILE A 7 -3.06 0.51 -0.72
N GLU A 8 -2.16 0.93 -1.59
CA GLU A 8 -2.29 2.19 -2.32
C GLU A 8 -3.05 1.95 -3.62
N CYS A 9 -4.02 2.83 -3.87
CA CYS A 9 -4.82 2.84 -5.08
C CYS A 9 -4.66 4.18 -5.80
N GLU A 10 -4.64 4.14 -7.13
CA GLU A 10 -4.87 5.32 -7.96
C GLU A 10 -6.36 5.45 -8.29
N LEU A 11 -6.84 6.67 -8.48
CA LEU A 11 -8.15 6.90 -9.05
C LEU A 11 -8.08 6.65 -10.56
N ARG A 12 -8.87 5.70 -11.06
CA ARG A 12 -9.08 5.51 -12.50
C ARG A 12 -10.45 6.06 -12.85
N ASP A 13 -10.47 7.06 -13.72
CA ASP A 13 -11.70 7.50 -14.36
C ASP A 13 -12.04 6.52 -15.49
N PHE A 14 -13.12 5.78 -15.30
CA PHE A 14 -13.85 5.15 -16.39
C PHE A 14 -15.02 6.08 -16.75
N PRO A 15 -15.43 6.17 -18.03
CA PRO A 15 -16.35 7.20 -18.52
C PRO A 15 -17.60 7.45 -17.67
N ASP A 16 -18.10 6.42 -16.98
CA ASP A 16 -19.33 6.49 -16.17
C ASP A 16 -19.18 5.95 -14.74
N SER A 17 -17.97 5.55 -14.30
CA SER A 17 -17.76 4.98 -12.97
C SER A 17 -16.29 5.06 -12.53
N PRO A 18 -15.87 6.14 -11.85
CA PRO A 18 -14.56 6.18 -11.25
C PRO A 18 -14.40 5.02 -10.26
N TYR A 19 -13.24 4.38 -10.27
CA TYR A 19 -12.92 3.34 -9.30
C TYR A 19 -11.46 3.43 -8.85
N PHE A 20 -11.22 2.92 -7.64
CA PHE A 20 -9.87 2.84 -7.08
C PHE A 20 -9.17 1.58 -7.58
N HIS A 21 -8.13 1.78 -8.38
CA HIS A 21 -7.30 0.69 -8.87
C HIS A 21 -6.09 0.50 -7.95
N PRO A 22 -5.91 -0.67 -7.31
CA PRO A 22 -4.74 -0.89 -6.47
C PRO A 22 -3.47 -0.99 -7.30
N ILE A 23 -2.43 -0.28 -6.86
CA ILE A 23 -1.17 -0.12 -7.58
C ILE A 23 0.04 -0.47 -6.71
N GLY A 24 -0.11 -0.48 -5.38
CA GLY A 24 1.03 -0.71 -4.49
C GLY A 24 0.61 -1.12 -3.08
N VAL A 25 1.62 -1.37 -2.27
CA VAL A 25 1.48 -1.77 -0.88
C VAL A 25 2.54 -1.11 -0.02
N TRP A 26 2.11 -0.64 1.13
CA TRP A 26 2.96 -0.15 2.20
C TRP A 26 2.96 -1.19 3.30
N VAL A 27 4.13 -1.59 3.79
CA VAL A 27 4.26 -2.58 4.87
C VAL A 27 5.13 -2.01 5.96
N GLN A 28 4.59 -1.95 7.18
CA GLN A 28 5.29 -1.59 8.41
C GLN A 28 5.57 -2.87 9.20
N GLY A 29 6.83 -3.05 9.59
CA GLY A 29 7.25 -4.13 10.46
C GLY A 29 7.18 -3.73 11.95
N PRO A 30 7.33 -4.70 12.86
CA PRO A 30 7.30 -4.46 14.30
C PRO A 30 8.67 -4.04 14.86
N GLY A 31 9.72 -4.00 14.02
CA GLY A 31 11.07 -3.72 14.46
C GLY A 31 11.28 -2.25 14.82
N PRO A 32 12.32 -1.94 15.61
CA PRO A 32 12.75 -0.57 15.83
C PRO A 32 13.30 0.03 14.54
N GLY A 33 13.50 1.34 14.54
CA GLY A 33 14.03 2.05 13.40
C GLY A 33 12.96 2.49 12.41
N LEU A 34 13.39 2.85 11.21
CA LEU A 34 12.53 3.15 10.06
C LEU A 34 12.10 1.86 9.33
N ASP A 35 11.50 0.94 10.10
CA ASP A 35 11.12 -0.43 9.70
C ASP A 35 9.86 -0.50 8.80
N PHE A 36 9.91 0.11 7.62
CA PHE A 36 8.85 0.02 6.63
C PHE A 36 9.41 -0.11 5.21
N ILE A 37 8.59 -0.65 4.32
CA ILE A 37 8.83 -0.68 2.88
C ILE A 37 7.60 -0.24 2.11
N ILE A 38 7.84 0.25 0.90
CA ILE A 38 6.81 0.56 -0.09
C ILE A 38 7.15 -0.18 -1.37
N ARG A 39 6.18 -0.89 -1.95
CA ARG A 39 6.37 -1.63 -3.21
C ARG A 39 5.19 -1.43 -4.14
N TRP A 40 5.48 -1.39 -5.43
CA TRP A 40 4.52 -1.09 -6.47
C TRP A 40 4.40 -2.26 -7.45
N LEU A 41 3.24 -2.36 -8.10
CA LEU A 41 3.10 -3.21 -9.26
C LEU A 41 3.98 -2.69 -10.42
N PRO A 42 4.48 -3.58 -11.28
CA PRO A 42 5.20 -3.17 -12.48
C PRO A 42 4.40 -2.20 -13.35
N GLY A 43 5.03 -1.11 -13.79
CA GLY A 43 4.42 -0.06 -14.59
C GLY A 43 3.77 1.07 -13.79
N PHE A 44 3.80 1.01 -12.46
CA PHE A 44 3.30 2.07 -11.55
C PHE A 44 4.42 2.78 -10.79
N GLU A 45 5.67 2.57 -11.16
CA GLU A 45 6.83 3.22 -10.54
C GLU A 45 6.78 4.74 -10.74
N LYS A 46 6.13 5.22 -11.81
CA LYS A 46 5.91 6.66 -12.07
C LYS A 46 4.72 7.26 -11.34
N ALA A 47 3.88 6.45 -10.69
CA ALA A 47 2.79 6.94 -9.83
C ALA A 47 3.32 7.42 -8.46
N ILE A 48 4.62 7.20 -8.22
CA ILE A 48 5.37 7.69 -7.08
C ILE A 48 5.64 9.18 -7.31
N ASP A 49 5.10 10.04 -6.46
CA ASP A 49 5.70 11.35 -6.25
C ASP A 49 7.06 11.11 -5.60
N ASP A 50 8.15 11.69 -6.12
CA ASP A 50 9.49 11.53 -5.56
C ASP A 50 9.51 11.79 -4.04
N MET A 51 8.63 12.69 -3.56
CA MET A 51 8.46 13.02 -2.14
C MET A 51 7.85 11.89 -1.29
N ASP A 52 7.17 10.94 -1.92
CA ASP A 52 6.47 9.78 -1.34
C ASP A 52 7.22 8.46 -1.58
N SER A 53 8.41 8.51 -2.17
CA SER A 53 9.31 7.36 -2.25
C SER A 53 9.75 6.90 -0.85
N GLU A 54 10.04 5.60 -0.72
CA GLU A 54 10.52 5.02 0.54
C GLU A 54 11.80 5.73 1.01
N GLU A 55 12.70 6.01 0.07
CA GLU A 55 13.96 6.72 0.29
C GLU A 55 13.75 8.16 0.75
N ALA A 56 12.91 8.95 0.07
CA ALA A 56 12.67 10.34 0.44
C ALA A 56 11.98 10.46 1.81
N ILE A 57 11.04 9.56 2.12
CA ILE A 57 10.39 9.52 3.43
C ILE A 57 11.42 9.19 4.52
N LYS A 58 12.25 8.16 4.30
CA LYS A 58 13.30 7.78 5.24
C LYS A 58 14.33 8.90 5.44
N ALA A 59 14.74 9.57 4.37
CA ALA A 59 15.65 10.72 4.44
C ALA A 59 15.05 11.85 5.28
N ARG A 60 13.83 12.28 4.98
CA ARG A 60 13.13 13.34 5.73
C ARG A 60 12.94 12.99 7.20
N MET A 61 12.65 11.73 7.51
CA MET A 61 12.54 11.29 8.91
C MET A 61 13.89 11.39 9.62
N LYS A 62 14.99 10.96 8.98
CA LYS A 62 16.35 11.10 9.52
C LYS A 62 16.73 12.57 9.72
N GLU A 63 16.47 13.43 8.74
CA GLU A 63 16.72 14.88 8.81
C GLU A 63 15.92 15.54 9.94
N SER A 64 14.71 15.05 10.21
CA SER A 64 13.89 15.46 11.35
C SER A 64 14.35 14.88 12.69
N GLY A 65 15.49 14.18 12.74
CA GLY A 65 16.02 13.54 13.96
C GLY A 65 15.24 12.31 14.43
N LYS A 66 14.35 11.74 13.61
CA LYS A 66 13.59 10.53 13.97
C LYS A 66 14.43 9.29 13.72
N THR A 67 14.63 8.50 14.77
CA THR A 67 15.26 7.18 14.68
C THR A 67 14.24 6.10 14.39
N ASP A 68 12.98 6.27 14.82
CA ASP A 68 11.93 5.25 14.79
C ASP A 68 10.67 5.71 14.07
N ILE A 69 9.89 4.74 13.56
CA ILE A 69 8.58 5.02 12.99
C ILE A 69 7.58 5.42 14.09
N PRO A 70 6.87 6.56 13.95
CA PRO A 70 5.77 6.92 14.85
C PRO A 70 4.66 5.87 14.88
N LYS A 71 4.03 5.68 16.05
CA LYS A 71 2.95 4.69 16.26
C LYS A 71 1.78 4.80 15.24
N GLY A 72 1.52 6.01 14.74
CA GLY A 72 0.48 6.32 13.76
C GLY A 72 0.99 6.58 12.34
N PHE A 73 2.16 6.09 11.96
CA PHE A 73 2.77 6.40 10.67
C PHE A 73 1.90 6.02 9.47
N LEU A 74 1.35 4.80 9.44
CA LEU A 74 0.47 4.40 8.34
C LEU A 74 -0.84 5.20 8.35
N GLU A 75 -1.39 5.50 9.53
CA GLU A 75 -2.59 6.33 9.67
C GLU A 75 -2.36 7.76 9.16
N TYR A 76 -1.22 8.35 9.49
CA TYR A 76 -0.81 9.66 9.00
C TYR A 76 -0.78 9.65 7.47
N TRP A 77 -0.04 8.72 6.87
CA TRP A 77 0.05 8.62 5.42
C TRP A 77 -1.31 8.31 4.78
N GLN A 78 -2.13 7.46 5.38
CA GLN A 78 -3.49 7.24 4.89
C GLN A 78 -4.32 8.53 4.84
N SER A 79 -4.19 9.41 5.84
CA SER A 79 -4.93 10.67 5.92
C SER A 79 -4.40 11.79 5.02
N THR A 80 -3.16 11.69 4.54
CA THR A 80 -2.51 12.77 3.76
C THR A 80 -2.61 12.59 2.24
N ILE A 81 -3.20 11.49 1.75
CA ILE A 81 -3.36 11.30 0.31
C ILE A 81 -4.39 12.29 -0.25
N SER A 82 -4.04 12.95 -1.36
CA SER A 82 -4.99 13.81 -2.07
C SER A 82 -6.14 12.99 -2.66
N PRO A 83 -7.40 13.42 -2.50
CA PRO A 83 -8.55 12.72 -3.07
C PRO A 83 -8.54 12.64 -4.60
N TYR A 84 -7.77 13.52 -5.26
CA TYR A 84 -7.59 13.51 -6.72
C TYR A 84 -6.50 12.55 -7.21
N ARG A 85 -5.66 12.05 -6.30
CA ARG A 85 -4.59 11.10 -6.62
C ARG A 85 -5.10 9.67 -6.55
N GLY A 86 -5.91 9.37 -5.54
CA GLY A 86 -6.37 8.02 -5.26
C GLY A 86 -6.77 7.86 -3.80
N ASP A 87 -6.66 6.64 -3.30
CA ASP A 87 -7.03 6.29 -1.92
C ASP A 87 -6.08 5.24 -1.36
N ARG A 88 -6.02 5.15 -0.04
CA ARG A 88 -5.28 4.11 0.69
C ARG A 88 -6.28 3.27 1.46
N LEU A 89 -6.41 2.01 1.06
CA LEU A 89 -7.36 1.09 1.69
C LEU A 89 -7.05 0.90 3.18
N THR A 90 -8.07 0.49 3.94
CA THR A 90 -7.99 0.27 5.39
C THR A 90 -6.74 -0.50 5.79
N ILE A 91 -6.01 0.04 6.78
CA ILE A 91 -4.82 -0.59 7.34
C ILE A 91 -5.18 -1.93 7.98
N LYS A 92 -4.45 -2.98 7.64
CA LYS A 92 -4.63 -4.34 8.17
C LYS A 92 -3.43 -4.80 8.94
N ARG A 93 -3.65 -5.82 9.78
CA ARG A 93 -2.62 -6.51 10.56
C ARG A 93 -2.50 -7.94 10.04
N THR A 94 -1.29 -8.46 10.00
CA THR A 94 -1.04 -9.85 9.60
C THR A 94 0.11 -10.44 10.40
N THR A 95 0.01 -11.73 10.69
CA THR A 95 1.07 -12.55 11.29
C THR A 95 1.50 -13.68 10.37
N ARG A 96 1.03 -13.67 9.11
CA ARG A 96 1.20 -14.77 8.14
C ARG A 96 2.55 -14.79 7.43
N PHE A 97 3.33 -13.73 7.56
CA PHE A 97 4.60 -13.55 6.85
C PHE A 97 5.69 -13.24 7.86
N ASP A 98 6.89 -13.73 7.58
CA ASP A 98 8.03 -13.58 8.46
C ASP A 98 8.78 -12.26 8.22
N SER A 99 8.57 -11.64 7.05
CA SER A 99 9.19 -10.38 6.67
C SER A 99 8.23 -9.41 5.98
N LYS A 100 8.61 -8.13 5.94
CA LYS A 100 7.84 -7.10 5.22
C LYS A 100 7.87 -7.36 3.72
N GLU A 101 9.02 -7.80 3.23
CA GLU A 101 9.32 -8.11 1.84
C GLU A 101 8.44 -9.23 1.32
N GLU A 102 8.36 -10.34 2.07
CA GLU A 102 7.48 -11.47 1.76
C GLU A 102 6.00 -11.04 1.77
N SER A 103 5.60 -10.26 2.77
CA SER A 103 4.24 -9.71 2.85
C SER A 103 3.91 -8.84 1.65
N ALA A 104 4.82 -7.93 1.26
CA ALA A 104 4.63 -7.04 0.13
C ALA A 104 4.52 -7.84 -1.18
N GLU A 105 5.40 -8.80 -1.40
CA GLU A 105 5.39 -9.64 -2.60
C GLU A 105 4.10 -10.47 -2.70
N ALA A 106 3.66 -11.10 -1.61
CA ALA A 106 2.43 -11.87 -1.58
C ALA A 106 1.19 -11.02 -1.86
N ILE A 107 1.13 -9.81 -1.30
CA ILE A 107 0.03 -8.85 -1.52
C ILE A 107 0.04 -8.38 -2.98
N LEU A 108 1.19 -8.00 -3.53
CA LEU A 108 1.30 -7.55 -4.92
C LEU A 108 0.93 -8.66 -5.91
N LYS A 109 1.37 -9.91 -5.68
CA LYS A 109 0.95 -11.07 -6.48
C LYS A 109 -0.57 -11.23 -6.48
N LYS A 110 -1.22 -11.03 -5.33
CA LYS A 110 -2.69 -11.10 -5.22
C LYS A 110 -3.36 -9.97 -6.00
N ILE A 111 -2.87 -8.74 -5.87
CA ILE A 111 -3.38 -7.58 -6.63
C ILE A 111 -3.25 -7.83 -8.14
N ALA A 112 -2.07 -8.29 -8.60
CA ALA A 112 -1.81 -8.59 -10.00
C ALA A 112 -2.74 -9.70 -10.56
N LYS A 113 -3.01 -10.73 -9.76
CA LYS A 113 -3.95 -11.80 -10.13
C LYS A 113 -5.36 -11.25 -10.32
N VAL A 114 -5.86 -10.45 -9.38
CA VAL A 114 -7.19 -9.81 -9.48
C VAL A 114 -7.26 -8.94 -10.74
N LYS A 115 -6.22 -8.14 -11.02
CA LYS A 115 -6.14 -7.33 -12.25
C LYS A 115 -6.27 -8.19 -13.52
N LYS A 116 -5.55 -9.32 -13.60
CA LYS A 116 -5.57 -10.23 -14.75
C LYS A 116 -6.92 -10.91 -14.94
N ASP A 117 -7.58 -11.27 -13.85
CA ASP A 117 -8.91 -11.87 -13.92
C ASP A 117 -9.95 -10.83 -14.35
N MET A 118 -9.79 -9.57 -13.96
CA MET A 118 -10.70 -8.48 -14.33
C MET A 118 -10.51 -7.94 -15.75
N SER A 119 -9.28 -7.91 -16.28
CA SER A 119 -9.05 -7.59 -17.70
C SER A 119 -9.72 -8.59 -18.65
N LYS A 120 -10.08 -9.78 -18.15
CA LYS A 120 -10.85 -10.79 -18.89
C LYS A 120 -12.37 -10.61 -18.76
N VAL A 121 -12.84 -9.88 -17.75
CA VAL A 121 -14.27 -9.82 -17.35
C VAL A 121 -14.87 -8.42 -17.57
N GLY A 122 -14.07 -7.36 -17.71
CA GLY A 122 -14.55 -6.03 -18.09
C GLY A 122 -15.34 -5.27 -17.01
N GLN A 123 -15.13 -5.52 -15.72
CA GLN A 123 -15.83 -4.85 -14.61
C GLN A 123 -14.91 -4.00 -13.70
N PRO A 124 -15.42 -2.91 -13.08
CA PRO A 124 -14.67 -2.03 -12.18
C PRO A 124 -14.53 -2.56 -10.73
N VAL A 125 -13.46 -2.15 -10.05
CA VAL A 125 -13.05 -2.65 -8.72
C VAL A 125 -13.74 -1.83 -7.61
N THR A 126 -14.76 -2.38 -6.95
CA THR A 126 -15.31 -1.77 -5.70
C THR A 126 -15.14 -2.66 -4.47
N ARG A 127 -14.75 -3.93 -4.60
CA ARG A 127 -14.59 -4.84 -3.45
C ARG A 127 -13.45 -5.84 -3.65
N ILE A 128 -12.24 -5.47 -3.24
CA ILE A 128 -11.21 -6.46 -2.98
C ILE A 128 -11.51 -7.09 -1.62
N SER A 129 -12.15 -8.26 -1.65
CA SER A 129 -12.26 -9.12 -0.48
C SER A 129 -10.89 -9.71 -0.17
N LEU A 130 -10.15 -9.00 0.68
CA LEU A 130 -8.99 -9.57 1.37
C LEU A 130 -9.46 -10.68 2.32
N PRO A 131 -8.60 -11.66 2.65
CA PRO A 131 -9.01 -12.82 3.45
C PRO A 131 -9.61 -12.33 4.76
N LYS A 132 -10.76 -12.91 5.15
CA LYS A 132 -11.28 -12.72 6.50
C LYS A 132 -10.26 -13.29 7.47
N ASP A 133 -9.83 -12.48 8.43
CA ASP A 133 -9.04 -12.95 9.55
C ASP A 133 -9.93 -13.92 10.34
N GLY A 134 -9.48 -15.18 10.43
CA GLY A 134 -10.05 -16.16 11.34
C GLY A 134 -9.88 -15.65 12.76
N THR A 135 -10.96 -15.74 13.52
CA THR A 135 -11.09 -15.36 14.92
C THR A 135 -10.08 -16.08 15.80
#